data_AF-A0A7S2B7D8-F1
#
_entry.id   AF-A0A7S2B7D8-F1
#
_cell.length_a   1.000
_cell.length_b   1.000
_cell.length_c   1.000
_cell.angle_alpha   90.00
_cell.angle_beta   90.00
_cell.angle_gamma   90.00
#
_symmetry.space_group_name_H-M   'P 1'
#
loop_
_entity.id
_entity.type
_entity.pdbx_description
1 polymer ?
#
loop_
_entity_poly.entity_id
_entity_poly.type
_entity_poly.pdbx_seq_one_letter_code
_entity_poly.pdbx_strand_id
1 'polypeptide(L)'
;KVHWAVDPQPLLQDLLRRLTAHARGGGAGAGAGPFELFHEHLLRLHARPRSPATPLASLLELQLELALSSLALHPGDAARVDLVLGDAVKLLRGRAATSGEGPECLDARSVRAVV
;
A
#
# COMPACT_ATOMS: atom_id res chain seq x y z
N LYS A 1 -9.96 -22.04 -2.98
CA LYS A 1 -9.16 -20.87 -2.55
C LYS A 1 -7.98 -20.75 -3.50
N VAL A 2 -7.92 -19.72 -4.34
CA VAL A 2 -6.78 -19.51 -5.24
C VAL A 2 -5.65 -18.92 -4.41
N HIS A 3 -4.61 -19.72 -4.16
CA HIS A 3 -3.34 -19.24 -3.64
C HIS A 3 -2.50 -18.85 -4.85
N TRP A 4 -2.07 -17.59 -4.92
CA TRP A 4 -1.08 -17.21 -5.92
C TRP A 4 0.21 -17.96 -5.59
N ALA A 5 0.70 -18.74 -6.56
CA ALA A 5 1.95 -19.49 -6.44
C ALA A 5 3.19 -18.59 -6.65
N VAL A 6 2.97 -17.31 -6.95
CA VAL A 6 3.98 -16.33 -7.32
C VAL A 6 3.68 -15.03 -6.61
N ASP A 7 4.73 -14.29 -6.24
CA ASP A 7 4.59 -12.95 -5.68
C ASP A 7 4.02 -11.99 -6.74
N PRO A 8 2.82 -11.41 -6.52
CA PRO A 8 2.25 -10.46 -7.46
C PRO A 8 3.00 -9.12 -7.47
N GLN A 9 3.92 -8.86 -6.53
CA GLN A 9 4.58 -7.57 -6.38
C GLN A 9 5.24 -7.04 -7.66
N PRO A 10 6.10 -7.79 -8.38
CA PRO A 10 6.79 -7.23 -9.55
C PRO A 10 5.79 -6.77 -10.63
N LEU A 11 4.71 -7.53 -10.82
CA LEU A 11 3.65 -7.20 -11.77
C LEU A 11 2.87 -5.96 -11.34
N LEU A 12 2.50 -5.89 -10.05
CA LEU A 12 1.76 -4.76 -9.49
C LEU A 12 2.60 -3.48 -9.52
N GLN A 13 3.91 -3.56 -9.27
CA GLN A 13 4.83 -2.43 -9.41
C GLN A 13 4.91 -1.94 -10.87
N ASP A 14 5.03 -2.84 -11.84
CA ASP A 14 5.06 -2.45 -13.27
C ASP A 14 3.76 -1.75 -13.69
N LEU A 15 2.61 -2.28 -13.25
CA LEU A 15 1.30 -1.66 -13.49
C LEU A 15 1.21 -0.27 -12.87
N LEU A 16 1.63 -0.11 -11.61
CA LEU A 16 1.62 1.17 -10.91
C LEU A 16 2.50 2.21 -11.61
N ARG A 17 3.69 1.81 -12.07
CA ARG A 17 4.61 2.69 -12.82
C ARG A 17 4.01 3.14 -14.14
N ARG A 18 3.39 2.22 -14.90
CA ARG A 18 2.70 2.55 -16.16
C ARG A 18 1.51 3.47 -15.93
N LEU A 19 0.71 3.21 -14.90
CA LEU A 19 -0.42 4.07 -14.51
C LEU A 19 0.06 5.48 -14.14
N THR A 20 1.14 5.57 -13.37
CA THR A 20 1.73 6.85 -12.97
C THR A 20 2.30 7.61 -14.17
N ALA A 21 3.00 6.93 -15.08
CA ALA A 21 3.49 7.53 -16.32
C ALA A 21 2.34 8.00 -17.23
N HIS A 22 1.28 7.20 -17.34
CA HIS A 22 0.08 7.57 -18.10
C HIS A 22 -0.61 8.79 -17.50
N ALA A 23 -0.77 8.84 -16.18
CA ALA A 23 -1.35 9.99 -15.48
C ALA A 23 -0.51 11.27 -15.60
N ARG A 24 0.83 11.15 -15.72
CA ARG A 24 1.72 12.29 -16.00
C ARG A 24 1.66 12.77 -17.45
N GLY A 25 1.47 11.86 -18.41
CA GLY A 25 1.45 12.16 -19.84
C GLY A 25 0.09 12.58 -20.40
N GLY A 26 -1.01 12.11 -19.80
CA GLY A 26 -2.37 12.46 -20.15
C GLY A 26 -2.86 13.62 -19.29
N GLY A 27 -2.81 14.85 -19.82
CA GLY A 27 -3.27 16.05 -19.13
C GLY A 27 -4.68 15.88 -18.55
N ALA A 28 -4.82 16.24 -17.26
CA ALA A 28 -6.07 16.54 -16.56
C ALA A 28 -7.30 15.74 -17.03
N GLY A 29 -7.41 14.47 -16.63
CA GLY A 29 -8.60 13.66 -16.92
C GLY A 29 -8.62 12.28 -16.27
N ALA A 30 -7.45 11.73 -15.94
CA ALA A 30 -7.38 10.59 -15.05
C ALA A 30 -7.72 11.08 -13.63
N GLY A 31 -9.00 11.06 -13.26
CA GLY A 31 -9.42 11.26 -11.87
C GLY A 31 -8.71 10.29 -10.92
N ALA A 32 -8.88 10.47 -9.62
CA ALA A 32 -8.28 9.62 -8.57
C ALA A 32 -8.56 8.10 -8.72
N GLY A 33 -9.58 7.74 -9.50
CA GLY A 33 -10.13 6.39 -9.64
C GLY A 33 -9.09 5.27 -9.82
N PRO A 34 -8.08 5.35 -10.70
CA PRO A 34 -7.12 4.27 -10.87
C PRO A 34 -6.24 4.03 -9.62
N PHE A 35 -5.87 5.08 -8.89
CA PHE A 35 -5.07 4.97 -7.66
C PHE A 35 -5.90 4.43 -6.50
N GLU A 36 -7.15 4.89 -6.38
CA GLU A 36 -8.10 4.39 -5.38
C GLU A 36 -8.43 2.91 -5.60
N LEU A 37 -8.69 2.51 -6.86
CA LEU A 37 -8.89 1.11 -7.24
C LEU A 37 -7.67 0.24 -6.91
N PHE A 38 -6.46 0.77 -7.13
CA PHE A 38 -5.22 0.08 -6.78
C PHE A 38 -5.08 -0.08 -5.26
N HIS A 39 -5.38 0.97 -4.49
CA HIS A 39 -5.42 0.92 -3.02
C HIS A 39 -6.40 -0.14 -2.51
N GLU A 40 -7.66 -0.12 -2.99
CA GLU A 40 -8.66 -1.12 -2.62
C GLU A 40 -8.23 -2.54 -2.96
N HIS A 41 -7.53 -2.73 -4.09
CA HIS A 41 -7.00 -4.02 -4.48
C HIS A 41 -5.90 -4.49 -3.50
N LEU A 42 -4.97 -3.61 -3.12
CA LEU A 42 -3.96 -3.89 -2.12
C LEU A 42 -4.61 -4.25 -0.77
N LEU A 43 -5.62 -3.50 -0.32
CA LEU A 43 -6.36 -3.82 0.91
C LEU A 43 -6.97 -5.23 0.86
N ARG A 44 -7.54 -5.62 -0.28
CA ARG A 44 -8.07 -6.97 -0.49
C ARG A 44 -6.96 -8.04 -0.48
N LEU A 45 -5.77 -7.75 -1.01
CA LEU A 45 -4.61 -8.64 -0.90
C LEU A 45 -4.14 -8.77 0.55
N HIS A 46 -4.13 -7.68 1.30
CA HIS A 46 -3.86 -7.69 2.74
C HIS A 46 -4.90 -8.47 3.54
N ALA A 47 -6.15 -8.57 3.11
CA ALA A 47 -7.17 -9.36 3.81
C ALA A 47 -7.07 -10.88 3.53
N ARG A 48 -6.30 -11.30 2.52
CA ARG A 48 -6.17 -12.72 2.16
C ARG A 48 -5.32 -13.50 3.19
N PRO A 49 -5.60 -14.81 3.36
CA PRO A 49 -4.72 -15.70 4.12
C PRO A 49 -3.28 -15.60 3.61
N ARG A 50 -2.32 -15.53 4.54
CA ARG A 50 -0.89 -15.43 4.21
C ARG A 50 -0.47 -16.62 3.36
N SER A 51 0.21 -16.32 2.26
CA SER A 51 0.96 -17.30 1.48
C SER A 51 2.44 -16.95 1.60
N PRO A 52 3.36 -17.93 1.76
CA PRO A 52 4.79 -17.65 1.66
C PRO A 52 5.18 -17.04 0.30
N ALA A 53 4.38 -17.30 -0.74
CA ALA A 53 4.54 -16.69 -2.05
C ALA A 53 4.15 -15.21 -2.12
N THR A 54 3.50 -14.64 -1.08
CA THR A 54 3.18 -13.20 -1.03
C THR A 54 3.52 -12.65 0.36
N PRO A 55 4.79 -12.29 0.59
CA PRO A 55 5.25 -11.72 1.84
C PRO A 55 4.47 -10.44 2.22
N LEU A 56 4.40 -10.15 3.53
CA LEU A 56 3.86 -8.86 3.99
C LEU A 56 4.66 -7.68 3.44
N ALA A 57 5.98 -7.82 3.45
CA ALA A 57 6.91 -6.80 3.01
C ALA A 57 6.60 -6.35 1.58
N SER A 58 6.38 -7.31 0.68
CA SER A 58 5.99 -7.08 -0.71
C SER A 58 4.74 -6.21 -0.85
N LEU A 59 3.73 -6.44 -0.01
CA LEU A 59 2.49 -5.65 -0.01
C LEU A 59 2.68 -4.25 0.58
N LEU A 60 3.52 -4.10 1.61
CA LEU A 60 3.84 -2.80 2.21
C LEU A 60 4.67 -1.92 1.27
N GLU A 61 5.62 -2.51 0.55
CA GLU A 61 6.40 -1.81 -0.47
C GLU A 61 5.50 -1.25 -1.58
N LEU A 62 4.52 -2.03 -2.03
CA LEU A 62 3.49 -1.56 -2.98
C LEU A 62 2.66 -0.40 -2.44
N GLN A 63 2.28 -0.43 -1.15
CA GLN A 63 1.52 0.66 -0.53
C GLN A 63 2.34 1.95 -0.44
N LEU A 64 3.64 1.84 -0.11
CA LEU A 64 4.56 2.98 -0.11
C LEU A 64 4.75 3.56 -1.52
N GLU A 65 4.98 2.72 -2.53
CA GLU A 65 5.12 3.16 -3.91
C GLU A 65 3.84 3.84 -4.42
N LEU A 66 2.66 3.33 -4.04
CA LEU A 66 1.37 3.93 -4.35
C LEU A 66 1.21 5.31 -3.71
N ALA A 67 1.53 5.44 -2.42
CA ALA A 67 1.45 6.72 -1.71
C ALA A 67 2.38 7.78 -2.31
N LEU A 68 3.63 7.41 -2.61
CA LEU A 68 4.61 8.31 -3.24
C LEU A 68 4.19 8.72 -4.66
N SER A 69 3.65 7.77 -5.44
CA SER A 69 3.14 8.05 -6.78
C SER A 69 1.93 8.98 -6.74
N SER A 70 1.04 8.79 -5.77
CA SER A 70 -0.13 9.64 -5.55
C SER A 70 0.27 11.06 -5.15
N LEU A 71 1.23 11.20 -4.23
CA LEU A 71 1.82 12.48 -3.83
C LEU A 71 2.42 13.24 -5.02
N ALA A 72 3.17 12.54 -5.86
CA ALA A 72 3.85 13.15 -6.99
C ALA A 72 2.88 13.62 -8.08
N LEU A 73 1.68 13.03 -8.17
CA LEU A 73 0.63 13.42 -9.11
C LEU A 73 -0.33 14.47 -8.55
N HIS A 74 -0.53 14.48 -7.23
CA HIS A 74 -1.46 15.37 -6.54
C HIS A 74 -0.76 16.07 -5.36
N PRO A 75 0.23 16.94 -5.62
CA PRO A 75 0.94 17.67 -4.58
C PRO A 75 -0.03 18.65 -3.90
N GLY A 76 -0.54 18.27 -2.73
CA GLY A 76 -1.52 19.04 -1.97
C GLY A 76 -2.72 18.23 -1.47
N ASP A 77 -2.92 17.01 -1.97
CA ASP A 77 -3.99 16.11 -1.51
C ASP A 77 -3.51 15.24 -0.32
N ALA A 78 -3.33 15.87 0.84
CA ALA A 78 -2.90 15.18 2.07
C ALA A 78 -3.90 14.11 2.52
N ALA A 79 -5.20 14.31 2.26
CA ALA A 79 -6.24 13.35 2.58
C ALA A 79 -6.03 12.01 1.86
N ARG A 80 -5.52 12.05 0.62
CA ARG A 80 -5.23 10.84 -0.16
C ARG A 80 -4.02 10.07 0.38
N VAL A 81 -3.01 10.76 0.88
CA VAL A 81 -1.84 10.14 1.52
C VAL A 81 -2.25 9.47 2.83
N ASP A 82 -3.04 10.18 3.64
CA ASP A 82 -3.58 9.66 4.88
C ASP A 82 -4.51 8.46 4.65
N LEU A 83 -5.26 8.44 3.54
CA LEU A 83 -6.08 7.30 3.17
C LEU A 83 -5.23 6.05 2.87
N VAL A 84 -4.19 6.20 2.03
CA VAL A 84 -3.32 5.07 1.65
C VAL A 84 -2.50 4.56 2.84
N LEU A 85 -1.81 5.47 3.54
CA LEU A 85 -0.93 5.11 4.65
C LEU A 85 -1.70 4.79 5.93
N GLY A 86 -2.80 5.52 6.21
CA GLY A 86 -3.61 5.30 7.39
C GLY A 86 -4.29 3.94 7.38
N ASP A 87 -4.81 3.49 6.25
CA ASP A 87 -5.42 2.16 6.14
C ASP A 87 -4.38 1.04 6.21
N ALA A 88 -3.19 1.23 5.65
CA ALA A 88 -2.05 0.33 5.81
C ALA A 88 -1.68 0.15 7.31
N VAL A 89 -1.56 1.26 8.04
CA VAL A 89 -1.24 1.25 9.48
C VAL A 89 -2.35 0.58 10.29
N LYS A 90 -3.62 0.88 10.00
CA LYS A 90 -4.77 0.21 10.66
C LYS A 90 -4.73 -1.30 10.44
N LEU A 91 -4.43 -1.74 9.22
CA LEU A 91 -4.27 -3.17 8.88
C LEU A 91 -3.15 -3.85 9.67
N LEU A 92 -2.00 -3.18 9.80
CA LEU A 92 -0.87 -3.69 10.58
C LEU A 92 -1.22 -3.78 12.08
N ARG A 93 -1.85 -2.75 12.64
CA ARG A 93 -2.28 -2.73 14.04
C ARG A 93 -3.32 -3.80 14.35
N GLY A 94 -4.33 -3.95 13.47
CA GLY A 94 -5.34 -5.00 13.60
C GLY A 94 -4.73 -6.40 13.59
N ARG A 95 -3.70 -6.61 12.75
CA ARG A 95 -2.97 -7.88 12.69
C ARG A 95 -2.14 -8.16 13.95
N ALA A 96 -1.43 -7.16 14.47
CA ALA A 96 -0.70 -7.29 15.73
C ALA A 96 -1.64 -7.72 16.87
N ALA A 97 -2.81 -7.07 16.98
CA ALA A 97 -3.83 -7.42 17.96
C ALA A 97 -4.38 -8.85 17.81
N THR A 98 -4.46 -9.39 16.59
CA THR A 98 -4.96 -10.75 16.34
C THR A 98 -3.90 -11.85 16.48
N SER A 99 -2.60 -11.51 16.39
CA SER A 99 -1.51 -12.49 16.46
C SER A 99 -1.13 -12.87 17.89
N GLY A 100 -1.70 -12.24 18.92
CA GLY A 100 -1.32 -12.46 20.32
C GLY A 100 0.07 -11.91 20.68
N GLU A 101 0.83 -11.42 19.70
CA GLU A 101 1.99 -10.56 19.91
C GLU A 101 1.46 -9.19 20.32
N GLY A 102 1.63 -8.86 21.61
CA GLY A 102 1.22 -7.57 22.16
C GLY A 102 1.80 -6.38 21.39
N PRO A 103 1.30 -5.16 21.64
CA PRO A 103 1.67 -3.94 20.92
C PRO A 103 3.17 -3.54 21.03
N GLU A 104 4.02 -4.35 21.66
CA GLU A 104 5.44 -4.10 21.87
C GLU A 104 6.28 -4.11 20.59
N CYS A 105 5.81 -4.74 19.50
CA CYS A 105 6.49 -4.68 18.20
C CYS A 105 6.25 -3.36 17.43
N LEU A 106 5.32 -2.52 17.90
CA LEU A 106 4.97 -1.21 17.33
C LEU A 106 5.12 -0.12 18.38
N ASP A 107 6.17 -0.17 19.21
CA ASP A 107 6.47 0.94 20.10
C ASP A 107 6.81 2.19 19.25
N ALA A 108 5.87 3.14 19.24
CA ALA A 108 5.95 4.40 18.51
C ALA A 108 7.16 5.25 18.92
N ARG A 109 7.91 4.83 19.94
CA ARG A 109 9.19 5.43 20.34
C ARG A 109 10.34 5.17 19.35
N SER A 110 10.30 4.10 18.54
CA SER A 110 11.40 3.78 17.62
C SER A 110 11.43 4.67 16.36
N VAL A 111 10.29 5.26 15.97
CA VAL A 111 10.19 6.16 14.81
C VAL A 111 10.80 7.54 15.09
N ARG A 112 11.10 7.88 16.35
CA ARG A 112 11.76 9.14 16.73
C ARG A 112 13.29 9.10 16.65
N ALA A 113 13.91 7.97 16.31
CA ALA A 113 15.36 7.85 16.20
C ALA A 113 15.91 8.13 14.79
N VAL A 114 15.05 8.45 13.81
CA VAL A 114 15.44 8.74 12.42
C VAL A 114 14.89 10.10 11.96
N VAL A 115 15.03 11.11 12.81
CA VAL A 115 14.91 12.54 12.43
C VAL A 115 16.13 13.27 12.95
#